data_AF-A0ABD0MW97-F1
#
_entry.id   AF-A0ABD0MW97-F1
#
_cell.length_a   1.000
_cell.length_b   1.000
_cell.length_c   1.000
_cell.angle_alpha   90.00
_cell.angle_beta   90.00
_cell.angle_gamma   90.00
#
_symmetry.space_group_name_H-M   'P 1'
#
loop_
_entity.id
_entity.type
_entity.pdbx_description
1 polymer ?
#
loop_
_entity_poly.entity_id
_entity_poly.type
_entity_poly.pdbx_seq_one_letter_code
_entity_poly.pdbx_strand_id
1 'polypeptide(L)'
;LPTSTLTVKPNNPVFTGETVNLTCVIESHSDWRYEWYKGTDSVMLQTSDHYTVNKNTLTIRGVNESDQDQYWCRGQRDERPKSSQSRSKVSLTVT
;
A
#
# COMPACT_ATOMS: atom_id res chain seq x y z
N LEU A 1 15.10 -7.14 10.37
CA LEU A 1 14.31 -5.90 10.22
C LEU A 1 12.83 -6.30 10.19
N PRO A 2 11.92 -5.53 10.78
CA PRO A 2 10.48 -5.80 10.80
C PRO A 2 9.94 -5.95 9.37
N THR A 3 9.00 -6.85 9.16
CA THR A 3 8.44 -7.12 7.82
C THR A 3 7.06 -6.49 7.70
N SER A 4 6.77 -5.85 6.56
CA SER A 4 5.41 -5.42 6.25
C SER A 4 4.63 -6.53 5.54
N THR A 5 3.34 -6.63 5.89
CA THR A 5 2.36 -7.54 5.28
C THR A 5 1.22 -6.73 4.69
N LEU A 6 0.92 -6.94 3.41
CA LEU A 6 -0.15 -6.24 2.68
C LEU A 6 -1.39 -7.13 2.53
N THR A 7 -2.56 -6.52 2.64
CA THR A 7 -3.86 -7.13 2.34
C THR A 7 -4.70 -6.19 1.49
N VAL A 8 -5.62 -6.72 0.68
CA VAL A 8 -6.45 -5.93 -0.24
C VAL A 8 -7.93 -6.25 0.01
N LYS A 9 -8.77 -5.23 -0.03
CA LYS A 9 -10.24 -5.33 0.09
C LYS A 9 -10.93 -4.41 -0.93
N PRO A 10 -11.92 -4.87 -1.72
CA PRO A 10 -12.38 -6.26 -1.84
C PRO A 10 -11.27 -7.20 -2.36
N ASN A 11 -11.54 -8.51 -2.33
CA ASN A 11 -10.58 -9.50 -2.82
C ASN A 11 -10.29 -9.25 -4.30
N ASN A 12 -9.02 -9.37 -4.68
CA ASN A 12 -8.58 -9.27 -6.07
C ASN A 12 -9.04 -10.51 -6.87
N PRO A 13 -9.46 -10.39 -8.16
CA PRO A 13 -9.55 -9.19 -8.99
C PRO A 13 -10.68 -8.24 -8.57
N VAL A 14 -10.47 -6.94 -8.80
CA VAL A 14 -11.44 -5.87 -8.51
C VAL A 14 -12.06 -5.35 -9.81
N PHE A 15 -13.22 -4.72 -9.73
CA PHE A 15 -13.93 -4.20 -10.90
C PHE A 15 -13.74 -2.70 -11.08
N THR A 16 -13.79 -2.25 -12.33
CA THR A 16 -13.73 -0.81 -12.65
C THR A 16 -14.82 -0.02 -11.90
N GLY A 17 -14.44 1.11 -11.31
CA GLY A 17 -15.31 1.97 -10.50
C GLY A 17 -15.35 1.61 -9.01
N GLU A 18 -14.83 0.45 -8.60
CA GLU A 18 -14.80 0.06 -7.19
C GLU A 18 -13.88 0.94 -6.35
N THR A 19 -14.10 0.92 -5.04
CA THR A 19 -13.17 1.49 -4.06
C THR A 19 -12.39 0.37 -3.39
N VAL A 20 -11.07 0.41 -3.53
CA VAL A 20 -10.15 -0.60 -2.99
C VAL A 20 -9.38 -0.04 -1.82
N ASN A 21 -9.22 -0.84 -0.78
CA ASN A 21 -8.42 -0.53 0.38
C ASN A 21 -7.29 -1.56 0.51
N LEU A 22 -6.06 -1.08 0.38
CA LEU A 22 -4.86 -1.84 0.71
C LEU A 22 -4.49 -1.52 2.16
N THR A 23 -4.26 -2.54 2.97
CA THR A 23 -3.84 -2.38 4.37
C THR A 23 -2.48 -3.02 4.58
N CYS A 24 -1.56 -2.24 5.13
CA CYS A 24 -0.21 -2.62 5.52
C CYS A 24 -0.16 -2.88 7.02
N VAL A 25 0.45 -3.98 7.44
CA VAL A 25 0.67 -4.29 8.86
C VAL A 25 2.15 -4.55 9.08
N ILE A 26 2.72 -3.95 10.13
CA ILE A 26 4.09 -4.17 10.58
C ILE A 26 3.97 -4.53 12.06
N GLU A 27 4.11 -5.81 12.40
CA GLU A 27 3.76 -6.32 13.73
C GLU A 27 4.75 -5.89 14.85
N SER A 28 5.99 -5.57 14.48
CA SER A 28 7.02 -5.19 15.45
C SER A 28 7.18 -3.68 15.55
N HIS A 29 7.38 -3.17 16.78
CA HIS A 29 7.55 -1.76 17.12
C HIS A 29 6.31 -0.88 16.86
N SER A 30 6.31 0.32 17.46
CA SER A 30 5.30 1.37 17.29
C SER A 30 5.84 2.52 16.42
N ASP A 31 4.96 3.51 16.17
CA ASP A 31 5.33 4.81 15.60
C ASP A 31 5.86 4.76 14.16
N TRP A 32 5.39 3.77 13.40
CA TRP A 32 5.67 3.68 11.98
C TRP A 32 4.98 4.79 11.19
N ARG A 33 5.78 5.52 10.42
CA ARG A 33 5.35 6.35 9.30
C ARG A 33 5.30 5.46 8.06
N TYR A 34 4.10 5.25 7.54
CA TYR A 34 3.87 4.36 6.41
C TYR A 34 4.04 5.12 5.10
N GLU A 35 4.82 4.53 4.20
CA GLU A 35 5.04 4.99 2.83
C GLU A 35 4.47 3.95 1.88
N TRP A 36 3.73 4.41 0.88
CA TRP A 36 3.09 3.56 -0.13
C TRP A 36 3.73 3.76 -1.49
N TYR A 37 3.88 2.67 -2.22
CA TYR A 37 4.55 2.66 -3.52
C TYR A 37 3.77 1.83 -4.53
N LYS A 38 3.80 2.28 -5.78
CA LYS A 38 3.21 1.62 -6.95
C LYS A 38 4.27 1.37 -8.02
N GLY A 39 4.19 0.20 -8.64
CA GLY A 39 4.98 -0.15 -9.80
C GLY A 39 6.43 -0.53 -9.53
N THR A 40 7.10 -0.97 -10.60
CA THR A 40 8.52 -1.35 -10.59
C THR A 40 9.42 -0.16 -10.31
N ASP A 41 9.03 1.01 -10.81
CA ASP A 41 9.76 2.28 -10.61
C ASP A 41 9.60 2.84 -9.21
N SER A 42 8.82 2.17 -8.35
CA SER A 42 8.65 2.52 -6.94
C SER A 42 8.14 3.96 -6.79
N VAL A 43 7.09 4.30 -7.54
CA VAL A 43 6.46 5.62 -7.47
C VAL A 43 5.80 5.78 -6.11
N MET A 44 6.26 6.76 -5.31
CA MET A 44 5.69 7.03 -4.01
C MET A 44 4.30 7.68 -4.16
N LEU A 45 3.29 7.06 -3.57
CA LEU A 45 1.91 7.55 -3.61
C LEU A 45 1.69 8.60 -2.51
N GLN A 46 0.98 9.66 -2.87
CA GLN A 46 0.56 10.74 -1.97
C GLN A 46 -0.96 10.86 -2.00
N THR A 47 -1.53 11.48 -0.96
CA THR A 47 -2.96 11.75 -0.91
C THR A 47 -3.37 12.74 -2.01
N SER A 48 -4.45 12.38 -2.70
CA SER A 48 -5.10 13.08 -3.82
C SER A 48 -6.59 12.69 -3.83
N ASP A 49 -7.33 13.15 -4.85
CA ASP A 49 -8.73 12.76 -5.03
C ASP A 49 -8.87 11.26 -5.31
N HIS A 50 -7.94 10.69 -6.09
CA HIS A 50 -7.92 9.28 -6.51
C HIS A 50 -7.33 8.35 -5.46
N TYR A 51 -6.18 8.70 -4.90
CA TYR A 51 -5.48 7.94 -3.85
C TYR A 51 -5.60 8.64 -2.51
N THR A 52 -6.00 7.94 -1.45
CA THR A 52 -5.92 8.46 -0.07
C THR A 52 -4.98 7.61 0.76
N VAL A 53 -3.90 8.23 1.23
CA VAL A 53 -2.95 7.60 2.16
C VAL A 53 -3.33 8.00 3.58
N ASN A 54 -3.78 7.03 4.37
CA ASN A 54 -4.09 7.22 5.78
C ASN A 54 -3.31 6.18 6.60
N LYS A 55 -2.14 6.58 7.09
CA LYS A 55 -1.22 5.72 7.83
C LYS A 55 -1.03 4.38 7.09
N ASN A 56 -1.49 3.31 7.71
CA ASN A 56 -1.30 1.95 7.26
C ASN A 56 -2.34 1.50 6.23
N THR A 57 -3.18 2.41 5.72
CA THR A 57 -4.17 2.13 4.69
C THR A 57 -4.00 3.06 3.50
N LEU A 58 -4.02 2.48 2.29
CA LEU A 58 -4.15 3.18 1.01
C LEU A 58 -5.53 2.87 0.44
N THR A 59 -6.32 3.92 0.20
CA THR A 59 -7.61 3.82 -0.48
C THR A 59 -7.47 4.31 -1.92
N ILE A 60 -7.91 3.51 -2.88
CA ILE A 60 -8.02 3.86 -4.30
C ILE A 60 -9.50 3.97 -4.62
N ARG A 61 -9.97 5.14 -5.10
CA ARG A 61 -11.38 5.38 -5.41
C ARG A 61 -11.61 5.34 -6.90
N GLY A 62 -12.69 4.70 -7.36
CA GLY A 62 -13.00 4.67 -8.78
C GLY A 62 -11.89 3.98 -9.58
N VAL A 63 -11.51 2.79 -9.12
CA VAL A 63 -10.41 2.01 -9.71
C VAL A 63 -10.61 1.84 -11.21
N ASN A 64 -9.54 1.95 -11.99
CA ASN A 64 -9.56 1.75 -13.44
C ASN A 64 -8.32 0.97 -13.91
N GLU A 65 -8.24 0.66 -15.20
CA GLU A 65 -7.13 -0.13 -15.76
C GLU A 65 -5.73 0.43 -15.46
N SER A 66 -5.59 1.75 -15.30
CA SER A 66 -4.31 2.38 -14.97
C SER A 66 -3.86 2.11 -13.52
N ASP A 67 -4.76 1.68 -12.65
CA ASP A 67 -4.45 1.26 -11.28
C ASP A 67 -3.88 -0.16 -11.20
N GLN A 68 -3.92 -0.92 -12.29
CA GLN A 68 -3.30 -2.24 -12.34
C GLN A 68 -1.79 -2.14 -12.22
N ASP A 69 -1.28 -2.57 -11.08
CA ASP A 69 0.15 -2.64 -10.83
C ASP A 69 0.46 -3.39 -9.53
N GLN A 70 1.75 -3.57 -9.25
CA GLN A 70 2.24 -4.02 -7.96
C GLN A 70 2.30 -2.87 -6.94
N TYR A 71 1.67 -3.08 -5.79
CA TYR A 71 1.67 -2.19 -4.65
C TYR A 71 2.47 -2.79 -3.50
N TRP A 72 3.16 -1.93 -2.75
CA TRP A 72 3.87 -2.30 -1.55
C TRP A 72 3.99 -1.13 -0.59
N CYS A 73 4.22 -1.44 0.69
CA CYS A 73 4.41 -0.45 1.74
C CYS A 73 5.73 -0.64 2.46
N ARG A 74 6.24 0.46 3.02
CA ARG A 74 7.39 0.48 3.92
C ARG A 74 7.07 1.33 5.15
N GLY A 75 7.49 0.88 6.32
CA GLY A 75 7.46 1.67 7.54
C GLY A 75 8.80 2.36 7.78
N GLN A 76 8.76 3.64 8.13
CA GLN A 76 9.90 4.43 8.61
C GLN A 76 9.66 4.86 10.06
N ARG A 77 10.70 4.94 10.86
CA ARG A 77 10.65 5.51 12.22
C ARG A 77 12.01 6.08 12.62
N ASP A 78 12.02 6.89 13.68
CA ASP A 78 13.24 7.56 14.14
C ASP A 78 14.18 6.61 14.90
N GLU A 79 13.57 5.70 15.68
CA GLU A 79 14.28 4.72 16.50
C GLU A 79 14.73 3.48 15.73
N ARG A 80 15.77 2.79 16.22
CA ARG A 80 16.23 1.55 15.57
C ARG A 80 15.25 0.38 15.83
N PRO A 81 14.97 -0.46 14.82
CA PRO A 81 15.26 -0.29 13.39
C PRO A 81 14.47 0.85 12.73
N LYS A 82 15.18 1.68 11.95
CA LYS A 82 14.64 2.88 11.29
C LYS A 82 13.69 2.57 10.12
N SER A 83 13.80 1.40 9.51
CA SER A 83 12.98 0.98 8.37
C SER A 83 12.50 -0.46 8.52
N SER A 84 11.31 -0.75 8.00
CA SER A 84 10.84 -2.11 7.76
C SER A 84 11.37 -2.66 6.42
N GLN A 85 11.27 -3.98 6.22
CA GLN A 85 11.43 -4.63 4.92
C GLN A 85 10.09 -4.69 4.21
N SER A 86 10.07 -4.28 2.95
CA SER A 86 8.93 -4.36 2.03
C SER A 86 8.91 -5.70 1.26
N ARG A 87 8.84 -6.82 2.01
CA ARG A 87 8.75 -8.16 1.39
C ARG A 87 7.38 -8.45 0.80
N SER A 88 6.32 -8.02 1.48
CA SER A 88 4.96 -8.20 0.98
C SER A 88 4.66 -7.17 -0.11
N LYS A 89 4.28 -7.69 -1.28
CA LYS A 89 3.82 -6.91 -2.42
C LYS A 89 2.55 -7.56 -2.95
N VAL A 90 1.60 -6.76 -3.41
CA VAL A 90 0.36 -7.26 -4.01
C VAL A 90 0.18 -6.66 -5.39
N SER A 91 -0.07 -7.51 -6.38
CA SER A 91 -0.47 -7.06 -7.73
C SER A 91 -1.98 -6.88 -7.76
N LEU A 92 -2.44 -5.65 -8.00
CA LEU A 92 -3.86 -5.34 -8.19
C LEU A 92 -4.24 -5.61 -9.65
N THR A 93 -5.34 -6.33 -9.85
CA THR A 93 -5.88 -6.67 -11.17
C THR A 93 -7.28 -6.07 -11.28
N VAL A 94 -7.55 -5.36 -12.37
CA VAL A 94 -8.82 -4.66 -12.59
C VAL A 94 -9.52 -5.31 -13.78
N THR A 95 -10.80 -5.61 -13.60
CA THR A 95 -11.67 -6.26 -14.60
C THR A 95 -12.86 -5.39 -14.96
#